data_AF-A0AAE0JPQ8-F1
#
_entry.id   AF-A0AAE0JPQ8-F1
#
_cell.length_a   1.000
_cell.length_b   1.000
_cell.length_c   1.000
_cell.angle_alpha   90.00
_cell.angle_beta   90.00
_cell.angle_gamma   90.00
#
_symmetry.space_group_name_H-M   'P 1'
#
loop_
_entity.id
_entity.type
_entity.pdbx_description
1 polymer ?
#
loop_
_entity_poly.entity_id
_entity_poly.type
_entity_poly.pdbx_seq_one_letter_code
_entity_poly.pdbx_strand_id
1 'polypeptide(L)'
;MPHATTPSVSSDGSARSRHHHRDRDHRRHSMVYFEEPELKQFRFCAELTLLIRSRRADHRSSESLEDEILYSLTNEGIKSQILSDYPYDHATHTHTPSYKVWTITSDHSIQSKPTEYKHAMKFVSPLFRFSSFNTWVQHFESFMQVLNRDFETTSTHECSTSIHLAPIDPEHPEWSRSDIRALSKSILYFESCLDAVMPLYRRTSVFAKSNRHNKQMANLTMAECFSHLDSVKRRKDMAAHMVRCDPNSSTGRALGQRSDFPHSGYRWNFLNLVHNKSRGTIEFRQPPGSTTPGEAITWIILAVCFAQVACAKGDSLRPKERPNTQALGDWVHREAVRASVPSEHRRKLRQLFDDAMPVVVSDSKKADLGLVVTVEPPITVHDKHGLIWREKGERNVAMEKFDGFFVEPMLSRLRDSSSRL
;
A
#
# COMPACT_ATOMS: atom_id res chain seq x y z
N MET A 1 43.81 -11.78 -70.96
CA MET A 1 44.01 -12.37 -72.31
C MET A 1 44.97 -13.54 -72.16
N PRO A 2 44.70 -14.74 -72.69
CA PRO A 2 43.41 -15.31 -73.11
C PRO A 2 43.24 -16.72 -72.44
N HIS A 3 42.27 -17.61 -72.64
CA HIS A 3 41.19 -17.84 -73.62
C HIS A 3 40.05 -18.58 -72.89
N ALA A 4 38.83 -18.34 -73.38
CA ALA A 4 37.60 -19.06 -73.06
C ALA A 4 37.50 -20.40 -73.80
N THR A 5 36.69 -21.34 -73.28
CA THR A 5 35.77 -22.20 -74.06
C THR A 5 34.81 -22.99 -73.15
N THR A 6 33.52 -22.71 -73.26
CA THR A 6 32.37 -23.64 -73.04
C THR A 6 32.15 -24.46 -74.34
N PRO A 7 31.13 -25.34 -74.56
CA PRO A 7 30.00 -25.86 -73.74
C PRO A 7 29.74 -27.39 -73.91
N SER A 8 28.67 -27.94 -73.28
CA SER A 8 27.63 -28.84 -73.87
C SER A 8 27.00 -29.78 -72.80
N VAL A 9 25.71 -29.60 -72.46
CA VAL A 9 24.50 -30.32 -72.96
C VAL A 9 24.39 -31.73 -72.35
N SER A 10 23.54 -31.91 -71.33
CA SER A 10 22.21 -32.60 -71.35
C SER A 10 22.31 -34.10 -71.70
N SER A 11 21.59 -35.03 -71.09
CA SER A 11 20.33 -35.02 -70.35
C SER A 11 20.10 -36.42 -69.76
N ASP A 12 19.22 -36.48 -68.76
CA ASP A 12 18.34 -37.59 -68.39
C ASP A 12 18.86 -38.97 -67.96
N GLY A 13 18.17 -39.49 -66.92
CA GLY A 13 18.12 -40.93 -66.66
C GLY A 13 18.13 -41.34 -65.19
N SER A 14 17.20 -40.77 -64.41
CA SER A 14 16.87 -41.13 -63.03
C SER A 14 16.70 -42.64 -62.76
N ALA A 15 17.37 -43.17 -61.73
CA ALA A 15 16.81 -44.18 -60.82
C ALA A 15 17.63 -44.33 -59.52
N ARG A 16 17.13 -43.69 -58.46
CA ARG A 16 17.06 -44.14 -57.04
C ARG A 16 18.22 -44.96 -56.43
N SER A 17 18.88 -44.39 -55.41
CA SER A 17 18.81 -44.96 -54.05
C SER A 17 19.22 -43.94 -52.97
N ARG A 18 18.57 -44.08 -51.82
CA ARG A 18 18.38 -43.15 -50.70
C ARG A 18 19.68 -42.77 -49.96
N HIS A 19 19.93 -41.47 -49.81
CA HIS A 19 20.83 -40.90 -48.81
C HIS A 19 20.06 -40.54 -47.54
N HIS A 20 20.55 -41.02 -46.39
CA HIS A 20 20.19 -40.52 -45.07
C HIS A 20 20.71 -39.09 -44.90
N HIS A 21 19.81 -38.11 -44.97
CA HIS A 21 20.06 -36.78 -44.40
C HIS A 21 19.35 -36.68 -43.04
N ARG A 22 20.14 -36.32 -42.02
CA ARG A 22 19.67 -35.90 -40.70
C ARG A 22 18.78 -34.68 -40.86
N ASP A 23 17.48 -34.86 -40.70
CA ASP A 23 16.55 -33.77 -40.45
C ASP A 23 16.86 -33.17 -39.06
N ARG A 24 17.33 -31.93 -39.08
CA ARG A 24 17.28 -31.03 -37.94
C ARG A 24 15.81 -30.67 -37.75
N ASP A 25 15.18 -31.31 -36.78
CA ASP A 25 13.87 -30.94 -36.25
C ASP A 25 13.87 -29.46 -35.84
N HIS A 26 13.30 -28.62 -36.70
CA HIS A 26 12.86 -27.29 -36.34
C HIS A 26 11.62 -27.39 -35.44
N ARG A 27 11.81 -27.78 -34.18
CA ARG A 27 10.86 -27.44 -33.11
C ARG A 27 10.94 -25.95 -32.82
N ARG A 28 10.32 -25.15 -33.69
CA ARG A 28 9.81 -23.82 -33.31
C ARG A 28 8.91 -24.07 -32.10
N HIS A 29 9.43 -23.79 -30.92
CA HIS A 29 8.60 -23.61 -29.74
C HIS A 29 7.69 -22.44 -30.07
N SER A 30 6.43 -22.73 -30.40
CA SER A 30 5.38 -21.73 -30.33
C SER A 30 5.36 -21.26 -28.88
N MET A 31 6.02 -20.13 -28.63
CA MET A 31 5.83 -19.37 -27.41
C MET A 31 4.35 -18.97 -27.43
N VAL A 32 3.53 -19.76 -26.75
CA VAL A 32 2.17 -19.36 -26.42
C VAL A 32 2.37 -18.12 -25.55
N TYR A 33 2.18 -16.94 -26.15
CA TYR A 33 1.98 -15.72 -25.40
C TYR A 33 0.69 -15.96 -24.62
N PHE A 34 0.82 -16.46 -23.39
CA PHE A 34 -0.29 -16.32 -22.44
C PHE A 34 -0.56 -14.83 -22.38
N GLU A 35 -1.75 -14.41 -22.82
CA GLU A 35 -2.22 -13.05 -22.63
C GLU A 35 -2.04 -12.71 -21.15
N GLU A 36 -1.24 -11.68 -20.87
CA GLU A 36 -1.10 -11.22 -19.50
C GLU A 36 -2.48 -10.73 -19.04
N PRO A 37 -2.95 -11.14 -17.83
CA PRO A 37 -4.28 -10.76 -17.36
C PRO A 37 -4.42 -9.24 -17.31
N GLU A 38 -5.65 -8.78 -17.54
CA GLU A 38 -5.98 -7.36 -17.48
C GLU A 38 -5.52 -6.75 -16.14
N LEU A 39 -4.98 -5.53 -16.22
CA LEU A 39 -4.45 -4.83 -15.06
C LEU A 39 -5.58 -4.47 -14.10
N LYS A 40 -5.60 -5.10 -12.92
CA LYS A 40 -6.54 -4.74 -11.85
C LYS A 40 -6.39 -3.25 -11.52
N GLN A 41 -7.49 -2.52 -11.57
CA GLN A 41 -7.49 -1.08 -11.29
C GLN A 41 -7.83 -0.82 -9.82
N PHE A 42 -7.25 0.23 -9.24
CA PHE A 42 -7.50 0.63 -7.86
C PHE A 42 -7.84 2.12 -7.75
N ARG A 43 -8.73 2.42 -6.81
CA ARG A 43 -8.77 3.74 -6.19
C ARG A 43 -7.93 3.73 -4.94
N PHE A 44 -7.37 4.88 -4.63
CA PHE A 44 -6.61 5.05 -3.41
C PHE A 44 -6.83 6.41 -2.76
N CYS A 45 -6.59 6.45 -1.46
CA CYS A 45 -6.40 7.65 -0.67
C CYS A 45 -5.16 7.43 0.21
N ALA A 46 -4.38 8.48 0.45
CA ALA A 46 -3.24 8.42 1.36
C ALA A 46 -3.49 9.25 2.62
N GLU A 47 -3.03 8.75 3.75
CA GLU A 47 -2.94 9.50 5.01
C GLU A 47 -1.47 9.82 5.27
N LEU A 48 -1.17 11.09 5.49
CA LEU A 48 0.15 11.61 5.85
C LEU A 48 0.08 12.07 7.30
N THR A 49 0.87 11.45 8.17
CA THR A 49 0.91 11.83 9.59
C THR A 49 2.28 12.43 9.91
N LEU A 50 2.29 13.68 10.36
CA LEU A 50 3.49 14.51 10.48
C LEU A 50 3.42 15.40 11.73
N LEU A 51 4.57 15.80 12.26
CA LEU A 51 4.65 16.94 13.17
C LEU A 51 4.82 18.22 12.34
N ILE A 52 3.95 19.19 12.57
CA ILE A 52 3.88 20.44 11.82
C ILE A 52 4.05 21.61 12.77
N ARG A 53 4.85 22.59 12.36
CA ARG A 53 4.95 23.91 12.99
C ARG A 53 4.85 25.00 11.92
N SER A 54 4.17 26.10 12.21
CA SER A 54 4.15 27.27 11.33
C SER A 54 5.51 27.98 11.32
N ARG A 55 5.95 28.44 10.15
CA ARG A 55 7.13 29.30 10.02
C ARG A 55 6.83 30.77 10.34
N ARG A 56 5.55 31.13 10.49
CA ARG A 56 5.08 32.51 10.64
C ARG A 56 4.55 32.80 12.04
N ALA A 57 3.98 31.80 12.71
CA ALA A 57 3.32 31.97 14.00
C ALA A 57 3.62 30.82 14.96
N ASP A 58 3.62 31.13 16.26
CA ASP A 58 3.80 30.16 17.34
C ASP A 58 2.43 29.72 17.89
N HIS A 59 1.78 28.81 17.16
CA HIS A 59 0.46 28.29 17.51
C HIS A 59 0.49 27.45 18.79
N ARG A 60 -0.27 27.87 19.80
CA ARG A 60 -0.38 27.15 21.08
C ARG A 60 -1.38 26.00 21.06
N SER A 61 -2.28 25.98 20.08
CA SER A 61 -3.27 24.92 19.90
C SER A 61 -3.21 24.37 18.47
N SER A 62 -3.64 23.12 18.28
CA SER A 62 -3.64 22.50 16.96
C SER A 62 -4.68 23.17 16.05
N GLU A 63 -5.83 23.57 16.58
CA GLU A 63 -6.93 24.20 15.83
C GLU A 63 -6.46 25.50 15.15
N SER A 64 -5.72 26.35 15.88
CA SER A 64 -5.17 27.58 15.30
C SER A 64 -4.18 27.32 14.16
N LEU A 65 -3.43 26.21 14.22
CA LEU A 65 -2.53 25.79 13.16
C LEU A 65 -3.31 25.16 11.98
N GLU A 66 -4.37 24.40 12.25
CA GLU A 66 -5.25 23.83 11.21
C GLU A 66 -5.88 24.94 10.35
N ASP A 67 -6.35 26.02 10.97
CA ASP A 67 -6.88 27.19 10.27
C ASP A 67 -5.82 27.87 9.37
N GLU A 68 -4.58 28.03 9.84
CA GLU A 68 -3.48 28.58 9.01
C GLU A 68 -3.15 27.65 7.83
N ILE A 69 -3.11 26.34 8.06
CA ILE A 69 -2.87 25.35 7.00
C ILE A 69 -3.99 25.42 5.95
N LEU A 70 -5.26 25.44 6.39
CA LEU A 70 -6.40 25.56 5.50
C LEU A 70 -6.34 26.85 4.69
N TYR A 71 -6.02 27.97 5.32
CA TYR A 71 -5.85 29.26 4.66
C TYR A 71 -4.74 29.22 3.60
N SER A 72 -3.57 28.68 3.95
CA SER A 72 -2.41 28.59 3.06
C SER A 72 -2.70 27.71 1.83
N LEU A 73 -3.38 26.58 2.04
CA LEU A 73 -3.80 25.70 0.95
C LEU A 73 -4.86 26.35 0.05
N THR A 74 -5.83 27.04 0.65
CA THR A 74 -6.93 27.70 -0.09
C THR A 74 -6.40 28.83 -0.97
N ASN A 75 -5.45 29.63 -0.48
CA ASN A 75 -4.81 30.70 -1.25
C ASN A 75 -4.08 30.18 -2.50
N GLU A 76 -3.62 28.94 -2.47
CA GLU A 76 -2.95 28.26 -3.59
C GLU A 76 -3.92 27.44 -4.45
N GLY A 77 -5.23 27.61 -4.23
CA GLY A 77 -6.29 26.93 -4.97
C GLY A 77 -6.47 25.45 -4.61
N ILE A 78 -5.83 24.97 -3.53
CA ILE A 78 -5.91 23.58 -3.09
C ILE A 78 -7.14 23.41 -2.20
N LYS A 79 -8.20 22.82 -2.78
CA LYS A 79 -9.44 22.52 -2.05
C LYS A 79 -9.16 21.58 -0.87
N SER A 80 -9.48 22.07 0.31
CA SER A 80 -9.21 21.42 1.58
C SER A 80 -10.35 21.69 2.56
N GLN A 81 -10.43 20.90 3.62
CA GLN A 81 -11.36 21.10 4.73
C GLN A 81 -10.70 20.68 6.04
N ILE A 82 -11.13 21.26 7.15
CA ILE A 82 -10.77 20.80 8.49
C ILE A 82 -11.88 19.87 8.98
N LEU A 83 -11.50 18.69 9.45
CA LEU A 83 -12.42 17.74 10.07
C LEU A 83 -12.23 17.82 11.59
N SER A 84 -13.28 18.26 12.28
CA SER A 84 -13.30 18.34 13.74
C SER A 84 -13.86 17.06 14.35
N ASP A 85 -13.16 16.56 15.36
CA ASP A 85 -13.62 15.49 16.24
C ASP A 85 -14.42 16.03 17.43
N TYR A 86 -14.37 17.35 17.67
CA TYR A 86 -15.11 17.98 18.75
C TYR A 86 -16.55 18.31 18.35
N PRO A 87 -17.54 18.18 19.26
CA PRO A 87 -18.96 18.39 18.96
C PRO A 87 -19.37 19.87 18.83
N TYR A 88 -18.42 20.80 18.82
CA TYR A 88 -18.70 22.23 18.71
C TYR A 88 -18.58 22.67 17.25
N ASP A 89 -19.59 23.39 16.77
CA ASP A 89 -19.59 23.97 15.42
C ASP A 89 -18.57 25.13 15.36
N HIS A 90 -17.45 24.90 14.68
CA HIS A 90 -16.54 25.96 14.25
C HIS A 90 -16.87 26.31 12.80
N ALA A 91 -16.91 27.60 12.46
CA ALA A 91 -17.39 28.05 11.14
C ALA A 91 -16.59 27.47 9.95
N THR A 92 -15.33 27.11 10.17
CA THR A 92 -14.41 26.52 9.17
C THR A 92 -14.33 24.99 9.23
N HIS A 93 -14.93 24.35 10.24
CA HIS A 93 -14.79 22.92 10.49
C HIS A 93 -16.05 22.16 10.04
N THR A 94 -15.85 20.93 9.57
CA THR A 94 -16.95 20.01 9.23
C THR A 94 -16.86 18.74 10.08
N HIS A 95 -18.00 18.06 10.24
CA HIS A 95 -18.06 16.73 10.84
C HIS A 95 -18.14 15.60 9.81
N THR A 96 -18.24 15.90 8.51
CA THR A 96 -18.33 14.89 7.46
C THR A 96 -17.15 15.03 6.49
N PRO A 97 -16.37 13.96 6.26
CA PRO A 97 -15.26 14.00 5.32
C PRO A 97 -15.76 13.99 3.87
N SER A 98 -15.16 14.82 3.02
CA SER A 98 -15.40 14.79 1.58
C SER A 98 -14.30 14.00 0.88
N TYR A 99 -14.70 13.11 -0.03
CA TYR A 99 -13.75 12.36 -0.85
C TYR A 99 -13.11 13.19 -1.96
N LYS A 100 -13.57 14.44 -2.20
CA LYS A 100 -13.11 15.29 -3.32
C LYS A 100 -11.97 16.25 -2.95
N VAL A 101 -11.67 16.40 -1.66
CA VAL A 101 -10.76 17.43 -1.13
C VAL A 101 -9.78 16.84 -0.13
N TRP A 102 -8.70 17.57 0.14
CA TRP A 102 -7.80 17.25 1.25
C TRP A 102 -8.54 17.44 2.58
N THR A 103 -8.30 16.56 3.54
CA THR A 103 -8.82 16.69 4.90
C THR A 103 -7.69 16.87 5.87
N ILE A 104 -7.76 17.93 6.67
CA ILE A 104 -6.83 18.29 7.72
C ILE A 104 -7.50 17.91 9.05
N THR A 105 -6.76 17.24 9.93
CA THR A 105 -7.22 16.94 11.29
C THR A 105 -6.02 16.69 12.20
N SER A 106 -6.18 16.90 13.49
CA SER A 106 -5.18 16.55 14.49
C SER A 106 -5.00 15.03 14.57
N ASP A 107 -3.76 14.57 14.68
CA ASP A 107 -3.46 13.14 14.87
C ASP A 107 -3.18 12.85 16.35
N HIS A 108 -4.19 12.32 17.05
CA HIS A 108 -4.08 11.98 18.47
C HIS A 108 -3.26 10.70 18.73
N SER A 109 -2.90 9.96 17.68
CA SER A 109 -2.10 8.73 17.80
C SER A 109 -0.60 8.98 17.82
N ILE A 110 -0.16 10.22 17.58
CA ILE A 110 1.23 10.67 17.59
C ILE A 110 1.40 11.76 18.65
N GLN A 111 2.56 11.80 19.30
CA GLN A 111 2.80 12.79 20.33
C GLN A 111 3.12 14.19 19.75
N SER A 112 2.17 15.12 19.90
CA SER A 112 2.43 16.56 19.75
C SER A 112 3.47 17.07 20.76
N LYS A 113 4.18 18.14 20.41
CA LYS A 113 5.09 18.89 21.28
C LYS A 113 4.68 20.37 21.36
N PRO A 114 3.63 20.72 22.11
CA PRO A 114 3.11 22.08 22.16
C PRO A 114 4.11 23.12 22.66
N THR A 115 5.06 22.71 23.53
CA THR A 115 6.15 23.58 24.01
C THR A 115 7.14 23.97 22.92
N GLU A 116 7.20 23.20 21.83
CA GLU A 116 7.99 23.48 20.63
C GLU A 116 7.13 24.02 19.48
N TYR A 117 5.83 24.28 19.72
CA TYR A 117 4.83 24.65 18.72
C TYR A 117 4.69 23.63 17.57
N LYS A 118 5.06 22.37 17.83
CA LYS A 118 4.91 21.25 16.89
C LYS A 118 3.68 20.45 17.25
N HIS A 119 2.73 20.37 16.33
CA HIS A 119 1.49 19.64 16.52
C HIS A 119 1.44 18.45 15.57
N ALA A 120 0.95 17.32 16.06
CA ALA A 120 0.69 16.13 15.26
C ALA A 120 -0.54 16.35 14.38
N MET A 121 -0.32 16.30 13.07
CA MET A 121 -1.34 16.53 12.06
C MET A 121 -1.45 15.32 11.15
N LYS A 122 -2.68 15.00 10.77
CA LYS A 122 -3.02 14.04 9.73
C LYS A 122 -3.64 14.76 8.55
N PHE A 123 -3.11 14.45 7.37
CA PHE A 123 -3.63 14.91 6.10
C PHE A 123 -4.12 13.73 5.28
N VAL A 124 -5.39 13.72 4.94
CA VAL A 124 -6.02 12.64 4.17
C VAL A 124 -6.36 13.16 2.78
N SER A 125 -5.75 12.56 1.76
CA SER A 125 -5.91 13.01 0.38
C SER A 125 -7.36 12.88 -0.13
N PRO A 126 -7.71 13.51 -1.26
CA PRO A 126 -8.88 13.08 -2.03
C PRO A 126 -8.79 11.61 -2.44
N LEU A 127 -9.91 11.05 -2.87
CA LEU A 127 -9.97 9.73 -3.46
C LEU A 127 -9.59 9.80 -4.95
N PHE A 128 -8.50 9.13 -5.32
CA PHE A 128 -7.99 9.14 -6.69
C PHE A 128 -8.15 7.79 -7.37
N ARG A 129 -8.24 7.79 -8.71
CA ARG A 129 -7.95 6.60 -9.52
C ARG A 129 -6.45 6.55 -9.77
N PHE A 130 -5.82 5.38 -9.57
CA PHE A 130 -4.38 5.25 -9.75
C PHE A 130 -3.91 5.61 -11.16
N SER A 131 -4.69 5.22 -12.18
CA SER A 131 -4.40 5.52 -13.59
C SER A 131 -4.44 7.01 -13.96
N SER A 132 -4.98 7.88 -13.11
CA SER A 132 -5.06 9.33 -13.35
C SER A 132 -3.81 10.06 -12.84
N PHE A 133 -2.62 9.61 -13.26
CA PHE A 133 -1.31 10.07 -12.74
C PHE A 133 -1.15 11.59 -12.71
N ASN A 134 -1.37 12.26 -13.84
CA ASN A 134 -1.21 13.71 -13.93
C ASN A 134 -2.03 14.47 -12.88
N THR A 135 -3.22 13.97 -12.57
CA THR A 135 -4.09 14.60 -11.57
C THR A 135 -3.54 14.38 -10.16
N TRP A 136 -3.39 13.13 -9.74
CA TRP A 136 -3.08 12.88 -8.33
C TRP A 136 -1.63 13.26 -8.00
N VAL A 137 -0.66 13.08 -8.90
CA VAL A 137 0.72 13.55 -8.71
C VAL A 137 0.75 15.06 -8.47
N GLN A 138 0.09 15.83 -9.33
CA GLN A 138 -0.01 17.29 -9.17
C GLN A 138 -0.63 17.67 -7.82
N HIS A 139 -1.67 16.96 -7.38
CA HIS A 139 -2.26 17.22 -6.05
C HIS A 139 -1.25 17.03 -4.91
N PHE A 140 -0.42 15.98 -4.94
CA PHE A 140 0.61 15.77 -3.90
C PHE A 140 1.76 16.77 -4.01
N GLU A 141 2.18 17.12 -5.23
CA GLU A 141 3.22 18.12 -5.45
C GLU A 141 2.80 19.50 -4.96
N SER A 142 1.63 19.99 -5.37
CA SER A 142 1.10 21.28 -4.92
C SER A 142 0.86 21.29 -3.42
N PHE A 143 0.27 20.22 -2.85
CA PHE A 143 0.03 20.14 -1.41
C PHE A 143 1.33 20.19 -0.60
N MET A 144 2.32 19.37 -0.95
CA MET A 144 3.61 19.36 -0.25
C MET A 144 4.42 20.63 -0.48
N GLN A 145 4.27 21.28 -1.64
CA GLN A 145 4.91 22.57 -1.92
C GLN A 145 4.43 23.64 -0.93
N VAL A 146 3.11 23.73 -0.69
CA VAL A 146 2.56 24.66 0.30
C VAL A 146 3.04 24.32 1.70
N LEU A 147 2.94 23.04 2.09
CA LEU A 147 3.38 22.62 3.42
C LEU A 147 4.86 22.96 3.67
N ASN A 148 5.74 22.64 2.73
CA ASN A 148 7.17 22.86 2.92
C ASN A 148 7.59 24.34 2.83
N ARG A 149 6.83 25.16 2.09
CA ARG A 149 7.05 26.61 2.01
C ARG A 149 6.66 27.30 3.30
N ASP A 150 5.46 27.03 3.81
CA ASP A 150 4.85 27.81 4.89
C ASP A 150 5.05 27.19 6.27
N PHE A 151 5.39 25.89 6.33
CA PHE A 151 5.50 25.13 7.56
C PHE A 151 6.82 24.35 7.65
N GLU A 152 7.24 24.06 8.87
CA GLU A 152 8.25 23.06 9.16
C GLU A 152 7.56 21.69 9.31
N THR A 153 7.86 20.78 8.38
CA THR A 153 7.37 19.40 8.39
C THR A 153 8.45 18.50 9.01
N THR A 154 8.09 17.75 10.06
CA THR A 154 8.99 16.78 10.71
C THR A 154 8.35 15.40 10.72
N SER A 155 9.14 14.38 10.37
CA SER A 155 8.75 12.97 10.48
C SER A 155 9.50 12.32 11.65
N THR A 156 8.78 11.72 12.58
CA THR A 156 9.33 10.94 13.70
C THR A 156 9.12 9.44 13.48
N HIS A 157 9.48 8.60 14.45
CA HIS A 157 9.23 7.16 14.40
C HIS A 157 7.73 6.80 14.47
N GLU A 158 6.90 7.71 14.99
CA GLU A 158 5.45 7.56 15.10
C GLU A 158 4.72 8.05 13.83
N CYS A 159 5.35 8.94 13.06
CA CYS A 159 4.86 9.42 11.77
C CYS A 159 4.82 8.32 10.70
N SER A 160 3.85 8.42 9.80
CA SER A 160 3.57 7.39 8.80
C SER A 160 2.97 7.95 7.51
N THR A 161 3.13 7.17 6.45
CA THR A 161 2.37 7.34 5.21
C THR A 161 1.56 6.07 4.99
N SER A 162 0.24 6.18 5.17
CA SER A 162 -0.69 5.08 4.97
C SER A 162 -1.36 5.18 3.61
N ILE A 163 -1.54 4.06 2.91
CA ILE A 163 -2.22 4.02 1.60
C ILE A 163 -3.39 3.07 1.66
N HIS A 164 -4.60 3.61 1.55
CA HIS A 164 -5.85 2.85 1.49
C HIS A 164 -6.18 2.49 0.06
N LEU A 165 -6.48 1.22 -0.21
CA LEU A 165 -6.77 0.69 -1.54
C LEU A 165 -8.17 0.07 -1.58
N ALA A 166 -8.92 0.37 -2.64
CA ALA A 166 -10.12 -0.36 -3.01
C ALA A 166 -10.13 -0.67 -4.51
N PRO A 167 -10.51 -1.89 -4.92
CA PRO A 167 -10.54 -2.26 -6.32
C PRO A 167 -11.57 -1.42 -7.07
N ILE A 168 -11.24 -1.10 -8.32
CA ILE A 168 -12.18 -0.58 -9.30
C ILE A 168 -12.64 -1.77 -10.12
N ASP A 169 -13.87 -2.16 -9.89
CA ASP A 169 -14.54 -3.18 -10.66
C ASP A 169 -15.99 -2.73 -10.85
N PRO A 170 -16.44 -2.54 -12.10
CA PRO A 170 -17.80 -2.09 -12.40
C PRO A 170 -18.89 -3.05 -11.90
N GLU A 171 -18.60 -4.35 -11.85
CA GLU A 171 -19.54 -5.39 -11.48
C GLU A 171 -19.44 -5.73 -9.98
N HIS A 172 -18.23 -5.72 -9.44
CA HIS A 172 -17.93 -6.11 -8.07
C HIS A 172 -17.02 -5.11 -7.37
N PRO A 173 -17.53 -3.93 -6.96
CA PRO A 173 -16.76 -2.84 -6.37
C PRO A 173 -16.22 -3.13 -4.95
N GLU A 174 -16.13 -4.41 -4.59
CA GLU A 174 -15.58 -4.93 -3.35
C GLU A 174 -14.39 -5.83 -3.64
N TRP A 175 -13.52 -6.00 -2.66
CA TRP A 175 -12.49 -7.03 -2.73
C TRP A 175 -13.10 -8.43 -2.90
N SER A 176 -12.74 -9.13 -3.98
CA SER A 176 -13.17 -10.52 -4.19
C SER A 176 -12.41 -11.46 -3.24
N ARG A 177 -12.93 -12.67 -3.01
CA ARG A 177 -12.23 -13.66 -2.18
C ARG A 177 -10.88 -14.04 -2.77
N SER A 178 -10.81 -14.19 -4.10
CA SER A 178 -9.55 -14.51 -4.81
C SER A 178 -8.54 -13.38 -4.66
N ASP A 179 -8.96 -12.12 -4.79
CA ASP A 179 -8.07 -10.96 -4.63
C ASP A 179 -7.48 -10.92 -3.20
N ILE A 180 -8.34 -11.04 -2.16
CA ILE A 180 -7.91 -11.05 -0.75
C ILE A 180 -6.93 -12.19 -0.51
N ARG A 181 -7.19 -13.38 -1.05
CA ARG A 181 -6.33 -14.56 -0.87
C ARG A 181 -4.97 -14.38 -1.54
N ALA A 182 -4.96 -14.01 -2.81
CA ALA A 182 -3.73 -13.83 -3.58
C ALA A 182 -2.87 -12.69 -3.00
N LEU A 183 -3.51 -11.59 -2.60
CA LEU A 183 -2.84 -10.50 -1.89
C LEU A 183 -2.29 -10.95 -0.53
N SER A 184 -3.08 -11.68 0.26
CA SER A 184 -2.64 -12.21 1.57
C SER A 184 -1.41 -13.11 1.42
N LYS A 185 -1.43 -14.08 0.49
CA LYS A 185 -0.29 -14.95 0.20
C LYS A 185 0.96 -14.14 -0.16
N SER A 186 0.79 -13.14 -1.03
CA SER A 186 1.90 -12.27 -1.45
C SER A 186 2.45 -11.44 -0.31
N ILE A 187 1.59 -10.88 0.55
CA ILE A 187 2.00 -10.13 1.75
C ILE A 187 2.83 -11.02 2.66
N LEU A 188 2.35 -12.22 2.99
CA LEU A 188 3.08 -13.14 3.87
C LEU A 188 4.41 -13.56 3.26
N TYR A 189 4.42 -13.89 1.97
CA TYR A 189 5.60 -14.37 1.26
C TYR A 189 6.69 -13.29 1.12
N PHE A 190 6.31 -12.08 0.71
CA PHE A 190 7.23 -10.98 0.44
C PHE A 190 7.45 -10.05 1.63
N GLU A 191 6.93 -10.37 2.82
CA GLU A 191 7.02 -9.48 3.97
C GLU A 191 8.47 -9.06 4.30
N SER A 192 9.42 -10.00 4.26
CA SER A 192 10.84 -9.73 4.51
C SER A 192 11.49 -8.87 3.41
N CYS A 193 11.00 -8.98 2.18
CA CYS A 193 11.44 -8.14 1.07
C CYS A 193 10.92 -6.72 1.20
N LEU A 194 9.67 -6.55 1.65
CA LEU A 194 9.12 -5.25 1.99
C LEU A 194 9.83 -4.64 3.19
N ASP A 195 10.22 -5.44 4.19
CA ASP A 195 11.06 -4.96 5.29
C ASP A 195 12.40 -4.41 4.82
N ALA A 196 13.02 -5.05 3.83
CA ALA A 196 14.34 -4.66 3.34
C ALA A 196 14.35 -3.22 2.77
N VAL A 197 13.24 -2.77 2.16
CA VAL A 197 13.11 -1.41 1.63
C VAL A 197 12.66 -0.38 2.67
N MET A 198 12.37 -0.80 3.89
CA MET A 198 11.91 0.07 4.97
C MET A 198 13.06 0.49 5.89
N PRO A 199 13.02 1.71 6.45
CA PRO A 199 13.90 2.10 7.55
C PRO A 199 13.78 1.12 8.72
N LEU A 200 14.89 0.85 9.41
CA LEU A 200 14.94 -0.15 10.50
C LEU A 200 13.84 0.04 11.54
N TYR A 201 13.59 1.28 11.98
CA TYR A 201 12.59 1.59 13.00
C TYR A 201 11.14 1.26 12.57
N ARG A 202 10.86 1.23 11.25
CA ARG A 202 9.54 0.86 10.74
C ARG A 202 9.33 -0.65 10.66
N ARG A 203 10.41 -1.45 10.62
CA ARG A 203 10.33 -2.92 10.56
C ARG A 203 9.76 -3.50 11.86
N THR A 204 9.98 -2.83 12.99
CA THR A 204 9.58 -3.30 14.32
C THR A 204 8.49 -2.42 14.97
N SER A 205 7.86 -1.52 14.21
CA SER A 205 6.87 -0.59 14.77
C SER A 205 5.61 -1.30 15.27
N VAL A 206 5.15 -0.94 16.46
CA VAL A 206 3.88 -1.43 17.04
C VAL A 206 2.64 -0.91 16.31
N PHE A 207 2.80 0.10 15.46
CA PHE A 207 1.77 0.65 14.58
C PHE A 207 1.78 0.04 13.17
N ALA A 208 2.74 -0.84 12.88
CA ALA A 208 2.88 -1.56 11.62
C ALA A 208 3.47 -2.97 11.87
N LYS A 209 2.74 -3.77 12.63
CA LYS A 209 3.10 -5.13 13.04
C LYS A 209 3.11 -6.10 11.86
N SER A 210 3.94 -7.12 11.97
CA SER A 210 4.07 -8.19 10.97
C SER A 210 2.74 -8.93 10.77
N ASN A 211 2.31 -9.08 9.51
CA ASN A 211 1.20 -9.96 9.14
C ASN A 211 1.63 -11.44 9.22
N ARG A 212 2.90 -11.75 8.93
CA ARG A 212 3.47 -13.10 9.00
C ARG A 212 3.62 -13.65 10.41
N HIS A 213 3.94 -12.80 11.37
CA HIS A 213 4.15 -13.16 12.77
C HIS A 213 2.98 -12.72 13.64
N ASN A 214 1.77 -12.80 13.10
CA ASN A 214 0.54 -12.60 13.86
C ASN A 214 0.10 -13.90 14.57
N LYS A 215 -0.97 -13.82 15.36
CA LYS A 215 -1.47 -14.95 16.17
C LYS A 215 -1.82 -16.20 15.33
N GLN A 216 -2.18 -16.03 14.07
CA GLN A 216 -2.72 -17.09 13.21
C GLN A 216 -1.61 -17.78 12.44
N MET A 217 -0.60 -17.02 12.04
CA MET A 217 0.41 -17.43 11.08
C MET A 217 1.77 -17.72 11.72
N ALA A 218 2.06 -17.15 12.90
CA ALA A 218 3.41 -17.19 13.50
C ALA A 218 4.01 -18.60 13.57
N ASN A 219 3.22 -19.59 13.97
CA ASN A 219 3.67 -20.98 14.17
C ASN A 219 3.54 -21.89 12.94
N LEU A 220 3.11 -21.34 11.81
CA LEU A 220 2.95 -22.08 10.56
C LEU A 220 4.17 -21.87 9.66
N THR A 221 4.53 -22.88 8.88
CA THR A 221 5.42 -22.70 7.72
C THR A 221 4.71 -21.88 6.64
N MET A 222 5.46 -21.33 5.67
CA MET A 222 4.84 -20.58 4.58
C MET A 222 3.83 -21.43 3.77
N ALA A 223 4.11 -22.72 3.59
CA ALA A 223 3.22 -23.64 2.89
C ALA A 223 1.91 -23.85 3.68
N GLU A 224 2.01 -24.01 5.00
CA GLU A 224 0.84 -24.12 5.88
C GLU A 224 0.04 -22.82 5.93
N CYS A 225 0.69 -21.65 5.94
CA CYS A 225 0.01 -20.36 5.80
C CYS A 225 -0.82 -20.31 4.51
N PHE A 226 -0.25 -20.75 3.39
CA PHE A 226 -0.95 -20.75 2.10
C PHE A 226 -2.14 -21.71 2.12
N SER A 227 -1.94 -22.94 2.58
CA SER A 227 -3.03 -23.93 2.73
C SER A 227 -4.12 -23.44 3.68
N HIS A 228 -3.75 -22.78 4.78
CA HIS A 228 -4.69 -22.15 5.69
C HIS A 228 -5.54 -21.11 4.95
N LEU A 229 -4.92 -20.15 4.25
CA LEU A 229 -5.63 -19.13 3.47
C LEU A 229 -6.51 -19.74 2.37
N ASP A 230 -6.08 -20.81 1.70
CA ASP A 230 -6.88 -21.53 0.70
C ASP A 230 -8.16 -22.15 1.29
N SER A 231 -8.07 -22.64 2.53
CA SER A 231 -9.19 -23.27 3.23
C SER A 231 -10.27 -22.27 3.71
N VAL A 232 -9.93 -20.99 3.86
CA VAL A 232 -10.84 -19.97 4.39
C VAL A 232 -11.89 -19.58 3.33
N LYS A 233 -13.15 -19.87 3.64
CA LYS A 233 -14.27 -19.70 2.70
C LYS A 233 -14.82 -18.28 2.65
N ARG A 234 -14.79 -17.54 3.76
CA ARG A 234 -15.41 -16.21 3.86
C ARG A 234 -14.36 -15.11 3.81
N ARG A 235 -14.64 -14.06 3.03
CA ARG A 235 -13.75 -12.89 2.87
C ARG A 235 -13.41 -12.23 4.20
N LYS A 236 -14.42 -12.01 5.05
CA LYS A 236 -14.26 -11.37 6.37
C LYS A 236 -13.37 -12.17 7.31
N ASP A 237 -13.50 -13.49 7.29
CA ASP A 237 -12.70 -14.38 8.15
C ASP A 237 -11.23 -14.35 7.70
N MET A 238 -10.99 -14.37 6.38
CA MET A 238 -9.64 -14.23 5.82
C MET A 238 -9.01 -12.89 6.17
N ALA A 239 -9.76 -11.79 6.03
CA ALA A 239 -9.33 -10.47 6.46
C ALA A 239 -9.00 -10.45 7.97
N ALA A 240 -9.86 -11.00 8.81
CA ALA A 240 -9.63 -11.06 10.26
C ALA A 240 -8.39 -11.90 10.62
N HIS A 241 -8.10 -12.97 9.89
CA HIS A 241 -6.90 -13.77 10.09
C HIS A 241 -5.61 -13.02 9.75
N MET A 242 -5.64 -12.08 8.79
CA MET A 242 -4.46 -11.26 8.44
C MET A 242 -4.11 -10.21 9.50
N VAL A 243 -5.05 -9.86 10.38
CA VAL A 243 -4.88 -8.79 11.39
C VAL A 243 -5.23 -9.22 12.81
N ARG A 244 -5.13 -10.52 13.12
CA ARG A 244 -5.47 -11.00 14.46
C ARG A 244 -4.32 -10.84 15.44
N CYS A 245 -4.60 -10.12 16.53
CA CYS A 245 -3.71 -9.86 17.64
C CYS A 245 -3.96 -10.82 18.82
N ASP A 246 -2.87 -11.29 19.44
CA ASP A 246 -2.89 -12.05 20.70
C ASP A 246 -3.12 -11.09 21.89
N PRO A 247 -4.02 -11.39 22.86
CA PRO A 247 -4.20 -10.57 24.06
C PRO A 247 -2.93 -10.45 24.91
N ASN A 248 -2.02 -11.43 24.83
CA ASN A 248 -0.74 -11.42 25.53
C ASN A 248 0.36 -10.69 24.75
N SER A 249 0.12 -10.21 23.53
CA SER A 249 1.09 -9.34 22.83
C SER A 249 1.25 -8.01 23.58
N SER A 250 2.28 -7.22 23.24
CA SER A 250 2.45 -5.88 23.82
C SER A 250 1.18 -5.03 23.61
N THR A 251 0.65 -5.02 22.38
CA THR A 251 -0.59 -4.33 22.00
C THR A 251 -1.80 -4.86 22.77
N GLY A 252 -1.98 -6.18 22.86
CA GLY A 252 -3.09 -6.79 23.59
C GLY A 252 -3.12 -6.38 25.06
N ARG A 253 -1.96 -6.41 25.73
CA ARG A 253 -1.82 -5.96 27.13
C ARG A 253 -2.04 -4.46 27.27
N ALA A 254 -1.52 -3.66 26.34
CA ALA A 254 -1.69 -2.21 26.34
C ALA A 254 -3.17 -1.79 26.24
N LEU A 255 -3.95 -2.52 25.42
CA LEU A 255 -5.38 -2.30 25.22
C LEU A 255 -6.28 -3.04 26.23
N GLY A 256 -5.72 -3.87 27.13
CA GLY A 256 -6.48 -4.61 28.13
C GLY A 256 -7.36 -5.74 27.56
N GLN A 257 -6.98 -6.28 26.40
CA GLN A 257 -7.73 -7.32 25.70
C GLN A 257 -7.58 -8.67 26.41
N ARG A 258 -8.68 -9.45 26.46
CA ARG A 258 -8.74 -10.74 27.17
C ARG A 258 -8.87 -11.96 26.26
N SER A 259 -9.07 -11.73 24.97
CA SER A 259 -9.22 -12.75 23.94
C SER A 259 -8.58 -12.28 22.64
N ASP A 260 -8.29 -13.20 21.74
CA ASP A 260 -7.82 -12.85 20.38
C ASP A 260 -8.81 -11.88 19.71
N PHE A 261 -8.28 -10.83 19.09
CA PHE A 261 -9.08 -9.74 18.52
C PHE A 261 -8.44 -9.25 17.21
N PRO A 262 -9.22 -8.80 16.21
CA PRO A 262 -8.67 -8.12 15.05
C PRO A 262 -8.22 -6.69 15.45
N HIS A 263 -7.13 -6.18 14.89
CA HIS A 263 -6.60 -4.85 15.23
C HIS A 263 -5.98 -4.17 14.00
N SER A 264 -5.98 -2.84 13.94
CA SER A 264 -5.56 -2.10 12.74
C SER A 264 -4.03 -1.97 12.57
N GLY A 265 -3.27 -2.18 13.64
CA GLY A 265 -1.83 -1.93 13.70
C GLY A 265 -0.94 -2.92 12.94
N TYR A 266 -1.33 -3.43 11.78
CA TYR A 266 -0.52 -4.31 10.93
C TYR A 266 0.02 -3.58 9.70
N ARG A 267 1.14 -4.05 9.14
CA ARG A 267 1.76 -3.48 7.91
C ARG A 267 0.78 -3.38 6.77
N TRP A 268 0.01 -4.45 6.58
CA TRP A 268 -1.19 -4.44 5.76
C TRP A 268 -2.40 -4.67 6.66
N ASN A 269 -3.21 -3.62 6.80
CA ASN A 269 -4.38 -3.59 7.65
C ASN A 269 -5.64 -3.94 6.84
N PHE A 270 -6.27 -5.06 7.23
CA PHE A 270 -7.50 -5.59 6.64
C PHE A 270 -8.74 -5.30 7.52
N LEU A 271 -8.58 -4.57 8.63
CA LEU A 271 -9.63 -4.37 9.62
C LEU A 271 -10.91 -3.76 9.02
N ASN A 272 -10.75 -2.88 8.02
CA ASN A 272 -11.85 -2.24 7.31
C ASN A 272 -12.73 -3.22 6.52
N LEU A 273 -12.23 -4.43 6.20
CA LEU A 273 -13.02 -5.51 5.60
C LEU A 273 -13.76 -6.37 6.65
N VAL A 274 -13.35 -6.30 7.91
CA VAL A 274 -13.93 -7.09 9.01
C VAL A 274 -15.19 -6.41 9.55
N HIS A 275 -15.07 -5.16 9.99
CA HIS A 275 -16.14 -4.45 10.69
C HIS A 275 -17.25 -3.93 9.77
N ASN A 276 -16.95 -3.59 8.52
CA ASN A 276 -17.90 -2.86 7.68
C ASN A 276 -18.92 -3.76 6.99
N LYS A 277 -20.12 -3.20 6.76
CA LYS A 277 -21.14 -3.75 5.86
C LYS A 277 -20.90 -3.34 4.38
N SER A 278 -19.81 -2.62 4.07
CA SER A 278 -19.52 -1.96 2.79
C SER A 278 -18.21 -2.43 2.10
N ARG A 279 -17.92 -1.79 0.94
CA ARG A 279 -16.79 -1.95 0.00
C ARG A 279 -15.41 -1.57 0.55
N GLY A 280 -15.11 -1.94 1.79
CA GLY A 280 -13.98 -1.45 2.59
C GLY A 280 -12.60 -1.52 1.93
N THR A 281 -11.62 -0.88 2.56
CA THR A 281 -10.25 -0.79 2.02
C THR A 281 -9.31 -1.83 2.63
N ILE A 282 -8.20 -2.07 1.94
CA ILE A 282 -7.00 -2.64 2.56
C ILE A 282 -5.97 -1.51 2.62
N GLU A 283 -5.34 -1.33 3.78
CA GLU A 283 -4.44 -0.21 4.04
C GLU A 283 -2.99 -0.69 4.21
N PHE A 284 -2.06 -0.14 3.43
CA PHE A 284 -0.63 -0.32 3.61
C PHE A 284 -0.08 0.75 4.55
N ARG A 285 0.36 0.35 5.75
CA ARG A 285 0.73 1.23 6.87
C ARG A 285 2.21 1.31 7.14
N GLN A 286 3.02 0.48 6.48
CA GLN A 286 4.44 0.32 6.80
C GLN A 286 5.34 1.53 6.50
N PRO A 287 5.09 2.35 5.47
CA PRO A 287 5.98 3.47 5.14
C PRO A 287 6.14 4.52 6.24
N PRO A 288 7.32 5.16 6.37
CA PRO A 288 7.55 6.29 7.26
C PRO A 288 6.72 7.53 6.86
N GLY A 289 6.65 8.53 7.73
CA GLY A 289 6.01 9.81 7.38
C GLY A 289 6.76 10.51 6.25
N SER A 290 6.04 10.88 5.18
CA SER A 290 6.61 11.52 3.99
C SER A 290 6.63 13.03 4.17
N THR A 291 7.80 13.64 4.03
CA THR A 291 7.99 15.11 4.11
C THR A 291 8.14 15.76 2.74
N THR A 292 8.32 14.95 1.69
CA THR A 292 8.42 15.39 0.31
C THR A 292 7.34 14.73 -0.57
N PRO A 293 6.95 15.34 -1.70
CA PRO A 293 6.01 14.69 -2.61
C PRO A 293 6.60 13.42 -3.21
N GLY A 294 7.92 13.41 -3.47
CA GLY A 294 8.61 12.24 -4.02
C GLY A 294 8.50 11.00 -3.14
N GLU A 295 8.60 11.15 -1.82
CA GLU A 295 8.42 10.06 -0.86
C GLU A 295 6.99 9.51 -0.92
N ALA A 296 5.98 10.40 -0.75
CA ALA A 296 4.58 10.01 -0.73
C ALA A 296 4.17 9.29 -2.03
N ILE A 297 4.53 9.86 -3.18
CA ILE A 297 4.26 9.31 -4.52
C ILE A 297 4.90 7.92 -4.66
N THR A 298 6.14 7.74 -4.21
CA THR A 298 6.84 6.46 -4.31
C THR A 298 6.15 5.37 -3.49
N TRP A 299 5.69 5.69 -2.27
CA TRP A 299 4.95 4.75 -1.42
C TRP A 299 3.58 4.37 -1.99
N ILE A 300 2.87 5.33 -2.59
CA ILE A 300 1.60 5.07 -3.30
C ILE A 300 1.82 4.11 -4.46
N ILE A 301 2.83 4.37 -5.30
CA ILE A 301 3.15 3.50 -6.44
C ILE A 301 3.54 2.10 -5.98
N LEU A 302 4.40 1.99 -4.96
CA LEU A 302 4.76 0.69 -4.39
C LEU A 302 3.52 -0.07 -3.91
N ALA A 303 2.67 0.56 -3.11
CA ALA A 303 1.49 -0.09 -2.54
C ALA A 303 0.52 -0.57 -3.63
N VAL A 304 0.20 0.29 -4.60
CA VAL A 304 -0.75 -0.04 -5.66
C VAL A 304 -0.18 -1.09 -6.61
N CYS A 305 1.04 -0.90 -7.12
CA CYS A 305 1.65 -1.85 -8.05
C CYS A 305 1.93 -3.21 -7.39
N PHE A 306 2.28 -3.23 -6.09
CA PHE A 306 2.35 -4.47 -5.33
C PHE A 306 0.98 -5.17 -5.27
N ALA A 307 -0.09 -4.43 -4.93
CA ALA A 307 -1.43 -5.01 -4.87
C ALA A 307 -1.90 -5.56 -6.23
N GLN A 308 -1.62 -4.83 -7.32
CA GLN A 308 -1.93 -5.26 -8.70
C GLN A 308 -1.26 -6.59 -9.05
N VAL A 309 0.06 -6.67 -8.90
CA VAL A 309 0.80 -7.90 -9.23
C VAL A 309 0.48 -9.03 -8.25
N ALA A 310 0.23 -8.73 -6.97
CA ALA A 310 -0.14 -9.70 -5.95
C ALA A 310 -1.50 -10.34 -6.23
N CYS A 311 -2.51 -9.56 -6.62
CA CYS A 311 -3.82 -10.10 -7.01
C CYS A 311 -3.70 -10.99 -8.26
N ALA A 312 -2.84 -10.63 -9.21
CA ALA A 312 -2.66 -11.40 -10.44
C ALA A 312 -1.83 -12.69 -10.25
N LYS A 313 -0.80 -12.67 -9.39
CA LYS A 313 0.22 -13.74 -9.31
C LYS A 313 0.34 -14.43 -7.96
N GLY A 314 -0.34 -13.93 -6.92
CA GLY A 314 -0.18 -14.42 -5.55
C GLY A 314 -0.54 -15.90 -5.37
N ASP A 315 -1.53 -16.40 -6.12
CA ASP A 315 -1.88 -17.83 -6.10
C ASP A 315 -0.87 -18.72 -6.84
N SER A 316 0.02 -18.14 -7.65
CA SER A 316 1.11 -18.87 -8.35
C SER A 316 2.42 -18.90 -7.57
N LEU A 317 2.48 -18.25 -6.41
CA LEU A 317 3.67 -18.25 -5.55
C LEU A 317 3.95 -19.65 -5.02
N ARG A 318 5.23 -20.00 -4.95
CA ARG A 318 5.70 -21.31 -4.48
C ARG A 318 6.22 -21.16 -3.05
N PRO A 319 5.48 -21.61 -2.02
CA PRO A 319 5.81 -21.31 -0.63
C PRO A 319 7.10 -21.96 -0.11
N LYS A 320 7.70 -22.88 -0.88
CA LYS A 320 9.00 -23.50 -0.56
C LYS A 320 10.19 -22.72 -1.12
N GLU A 321 9.97 -21.83 -2.08
CA GLU A 321 11.01 -20.96 -2.62
C GLU A 321 11.22 -19.79 -1.64
N ARG A 322 12.46 -19.27 -1.58
CA ARG A 322 12.77 -18.11 -0.73
C ARG A 322 12.33 -16.83 -1.46
N PRO A 323 11.65 -15.89 -0.78
CA PRO A 323 11.35 -14.58 -1.36
C PRO A 323 12.65 -13.83 -1.62
N ASN A 324 12.68 -13.03 -2.69
CA ASN A 324 13.85 -12.26 -3.11
C ASN A 324 13.44 -10.81 -3.37
N THR A 325 14.12 -9.87 -2.70
CA THR A 325 13.85 -8.43 -2.80
C THR A 325 14.05 -7.89 -4.21
N GLN A 326 15.04 -8.39 -4.94
CA GLN A 326 15.26 -8.01 -6.35
C GLN A 326 14.10 -8.50 -7.23
N ALA A 327 13.65 -9.75 -7.02
CA ALA A 327 12.52 -10.29 -7.78
C ALA A 327 11.22 -9.53 -7.50
N LEU A 328 10.99 -9.14 -6.24
CA LEU A 328 9.87 -8.25 -5.88
C LEU A 328 10.00 -6.88 -6.57
N GLY A 329 11.19 -6.28 -6.54
CA GLY A 329 11.46 -5.01 -7.21
C GLY A 329 11.20 -5.08 -8.72
N ASP A 330 11.62 -6.16 -9.38
CA ASP A 330 11.36 -6.39 -10.80
C ASP A 330 9.87 -6.59 -11.10
N TRP A 331 9.13 -7.28 -10.21
CA TRP A 331 7.68 -7.45 -10.32
C TRP A 331 6.94 -6.12 -10.23
N VAL A 332 7.21 -5.34 -9.18
CA VAL A 332 6.56 -4.06 -8.94
C VAL A 332 6.94 -3.05 -10.03
N HIS A 333 8.21 -3.00 -10.44
CA HIS A 333 8.65 -2.12 -11.52
C HIS A 333 8.00 -2.47 -12.86
N ARG A 334 7.89 -3.76 -13.21
CA ARG A 334 7.16 -4.20 -14.41
C ARG A 334 5.70 -3.77 -14.34
N GLU A 335 5.06 -3.93 -13.19
CA GLU A 335 3.67 -3.54 -13.02
C GLU A 335 3.49 -2.02 -13.14
N ALA A 336 4.44 -1.23 -12.64
CA ALA A 336 4.47 0.21 -12.85
C ALA A 336 4.61 0.59 -14.34
N VAL A 337 5.36 -0.19 -15.14
CA VAL A 337 5.41 -0.01 -16.60
C VAL A 337 4.05 -0.30 -17.24
N ARG A 338 3.42 -1.42 -16.88
CA ARG A 338 2.09 -1.81 -17.40
C ARG A 338 1.01 -0.78 -17.02
N ALA A 339 1.10 -0.23 -15.82
CA ALA A 339 0.23 0.83 -15.34
C ALA A 339 0.52 2.21 -15.96
N SER A 340 1.52 2.34 -16.84
CA SER A 340 1.94 3.62 -17.45
C SER A 340 2.36 4.68 -16.42
N VAL A 341 2.97 4.26 -15.32
CA VAL A 341 3.57 5.17 -14.33
C VAL A 341 4.66 6.01 -15.02
N PRO A 342 4.70 7.35 -14.83
CA PRO A 342 5.73 8.21 -15.39
C PRO A 342 7.16 7.75 -15.06
N SER A 343 8.08 7.97 -15.99
CA SER A 343 9.42 7.37 -15.96
C SER A 343 10.26 7.82 -14.76
N GLU A 344 10.12 9.08 -14.34
CA GLU A 344 10.81 9.63 -13.17
C GLU A 344 10.37 8.95 -11.88
N HIS A 345 9.08 8.63 -11.72
CA HIS A 345 8.58 7.93 -10.55
C HIS A 345 8.93 6.44 -10.57
N ARG A 346 8.96 5.81 -11.75
CA ARG A 346 9.47 4.44 -11.90
C ARG A 346 10.94 4.31 -11.48
N ARG A 347 11.76 5.32 -11.80
CA ARG A 347 13.17 5.36 -11.38
C ARG A 347 13.31 5.44 -9.85
N LYS A 348 12.52 6.30 -9.19
CA LYS A 348 12.51 6.38 -7.72
C LYS A 348 12.05 5.08 -7.07
N LEU A 349 11.02 4.44 -7.63
CA LEU A 349 10.58 3.12 -7.20
C LEU A 349 11.68 2.06 -7.35
N ARG A 350 12.43 2.08 -8.45
CA ARG A 350 13.55 1.17 -8.65
C ARG A 350 14.67 1.41 -7.64
N GLN A 351 15.05 2.67 -7.45
CA GLN A 351 16.07 3.09 -6.49
C GLN A 351 15.76 2.58 -5.07
N LEU A 352 14.48 2.61 -4.65
CA LEU A 352 14.05 2.08 -3.36
C LEU A 352 14.43 0.61 -3.15
N PHE A 353 14.37 -0.22 -4.20
CA PHE A 353 14.77 -1.64 -4.12
C PHE A 353 16.28 -1.83 -4.27
N ASP A 354 16.95 -0.98 -5.03
CA ASP A 354 18.41 -1.02 -5.17
C ASP A 354 19.09 -0.61 -3.84
N ASP A 355 18.46 0.28 -3.06
CA ASP A 355 18.89 0.71 -1.73
C ASP A 355 18.40 -0.22 -0.60
N ALA A 356 17.73 -1.32 -0.93
CA ALA A 356 17.17 -2.22 0.06
C ALA A 356 18.27 -2.83 0.94
N MET A 357 18.09 -2.74 2.25
CA MET A 357 18.99 -3.32 3.24
C MET A 357 18.42 -4.66 3.71
N PRO A 358 18.95 -5.81 3.25
CA PRO A 358 18.37 -7.12 3.54
C PRO A 358 18.26 -7.38 5.03
N VAL A 359 17.20 -8.08 5.42
CA VAL A 359 17.09 -8.59 6.79
C VAL A 359 18.08 -9.75 6.91
N VAL A 360 19.24 -9.50 7.53
CA VAL A 360 20.22 -10.56 7.80
C VAL A 360 19.65 -11.45 8.90
N VAL A 361 19.09 -12.60 8.52
CA VAL A 361 18.82 -13.67 9.47
C VAL A 361 20.12 -14.45 9.60
N SER A 362 20.82 -14.30 10.74
CA SER A 362 22.00 -15.11 11.00
C SER A 362 21.60 -16.57 11.15
N ASP A 363 21.79 -17.38 10.11
CA ASP A 363 21.89 -18.83 10.27
C ASP A 363 23.18 -19.11 11.04
N SER A 364 23.14 -19.13 12.37
CA SER A 364 24.32 -19.53 13.11
C SER A 364 24.02 -20.29 14.40
N LYS A 365 24.54 -21.52 14.42
CA LYS A 365 25.00 -22.18 15.65
C LYS A 365 26.26 -21.52 16.23
N LYS A 366 26.73 -20.37 15.72
CA LYS A 366 27.88 -19.61 16.24
C LYS A 366 27.86 -18.16 15.70
N ALA A 367 27.38 -17.21 16.49
CA ALA A 367 27.91 -15.85 16.58
C ALA A 367 27.10 -15.04 17.60
N ASP A 368 27.76 -14.66 18.69
CA ASP A 368 27.40 -13.52 19.52
C ASP A 368 27.33 -12.24 18.68
N LEU A 369 26.41 -11.34 19.06
CA LEU A 369 26.15 -10.00 18.52
C LEU A 369 25.59 -9.94 17.08
N GLY A 370 24.32 -10.31 16.93
CA GLY A 370 23.55 -10.08 15.70
C GLY A 370 22.05 -10.27 15.91
N LEU A 371 21.33 -9.16 16.11
CA LEU A 371 19.87 -8.95 16.10
C LEU A 371 18.97 -10.22 16.09
N VAL A 372 18.55 -10.65 17.29
CA VAL A 372 17.42 -11.58 17.47
C VAL A 372 16.13 -10.84 17.09
N VAL A 373 15.69 -10.97 15.82
CA VAL A 373 14.43 -10.36 15.35
C VAL A 373 13.29 -11.35 15.54
N THR A 374 12.66 -11.34 16.72
CA THR A 374 11.28 -11.88 16.90
C THR A 374 10.50 -11.25 18.06
N VAL A 375 11.11 -10.37 18.87
CA VAL A 375 10.38 -9.74 19.97
C VAL A 375 9.92 -8.36 19.54
N GLU A 376 8.59 -8.16 19.48
CA GLU A 376 8.01 -6.82 19.34
C GLU A 376 8.63 -5.90 20.39
N PRO A 377 9.11 -4.69 20.02
CA PRO A 377 9.72 -3.81 20.98
C PRO A 377 8.72 -3.47 22.10
N PRO A 378 9.23 -3.21 23.31
CA PRO A 378 8.36 -2.79 24.40
C PRO A 378 7.62 -1.51 23.99
N ILE A 379 6.30 -1.51 24.20
CA ILE A 379 5.45 -0.34 23.97
C ILE A 379 5.86 0.77 24.94
N THR A 380 6.18 1.94 24.40
CA THR A 380 6.40 3.14 25.22
C THR A 380 5.09 3.69 25.76
N VAL A 381 5.16 4.62 26.71
CA VAL A 381 3.96 5.30 27.23
C VAL A 381 3.21 6.03 26.11
N HIS A 382 3.94 6.67 25.19
CA HIS A 382 3.37 7.37 24.04
C HIS A 382 2.69 6.39 23.08
N ASP A 383 3.35 5.27 22.75
CA ASP A 383 2.75 4.21 21.93
C ASP A 383 1.45 3.69 22.54
N LYS A 384 1.43 3.44 23.87
CA LYS A 384 0.23 2.96 24.57
C LYS A 384 -0.91 3.96 24.46
N HIS A 385 -0.64 5.25 24.67
CA HIS A 385 -1.66 6.28 24.51
C HIS A 385 -2.18 6.36 23.07
N GLY A 386 -1.28 6.33 22.08
CA GLY A 386 -1.67 6.36 20.68
C GLY A 386 -2.53 5.16 20.28
N LEU A 387 -2.21 3.97 20.79
CA LEU A 387 -3.03 2.76 20.61
C LEU A 387 -4.42 2.89 21.27
N ILE A 388 -4.49 3.43 22.50
CA ILE A 388 -5.76 3.62 23.19
C ILE A 388 -6.64 4.64 22.45
N TRP A 389 -6.06 5.74 21.98
CA TRP A 389 -6.79 6.76 21.21
C TRP A 389 -7.35 6.18 19.91
N ARG A 390 -6.54 5.40 19.19
CA ARG A 390 -6.98 4.65 18.01
C ARG A 390 -8.17 3.76 18.27
N GLU A 391 -8.15 3.03 19.38
CA GLU A 391 -9.22 2.10 19.73
C GLU A 391 -10.48 2.81 20.22
N LYS A 392 -10.35 3.95 20.89
CA LYS A 392 -11.45 4.61 21.62
C LYS A 392 -12.05 5.84 20.96
N GLY A 393 -11.43 6.44 19.94
CA GLY A 393 -11.92 7.71 19.43
C GLY A 393 -11.31 8.28 18.16
N GLU A 394 -10.22 7.73 17.62
CA GLU A 394 -9.68 8.22 16.36
C GLU A 394 -10.59 7.85 15.18
N ARG A 395 -11.02 8.85 14.40
CA ARG A 395 -11.80 8.62 13.19
C ARG A 395 -10.96 7.97 12.10
N ASN A 396 -11.57 7.02 11.40
CA ASN A 396 -11.00 6.45 10.19
C ASN A 396 -11.46 7.25 8.97
N VAL A 397 -10.87 8.45 8.82
CA VAL A 397 -11.26 9.46 7.83
C VAL A 397 -11.20 8.90 6.41
N ALA A 398 -10.15 8.15 6.06
CA ALA A 398 -10.06 7.52 4.75
C ALA A 398 -11.26 6.59 4.49
N MET A 399 -11.63 5.75 5.46
CA MET A 399 -12.80 4.87 5.30
C MET A 399 -14.10 5.62 5.11
N GLU A 400 -14.33 6.66 5.90
CA GLU A 400 -15.53 7.49 5.76
C GLU A 400 -15.61 8.17 4.39
N LYS A 401 -14.48 8.59 3.82
CA LYS A 401 -14.43 9.09 2.43
C LYS A 401 -14.86 8.03 1.41
N PHE A 402 -14.39 6.79 1.56
CA PHE A 402 -14.80 5.69 0.68
C PHE A 402 -16.29 5.38 0.83
N ASP A 403 -16.81 5.32 2.05
CA ASP A 403 -18.24 5.07 2.29
C ASP A 403 -19.10 6.18 1.66
N GLY A 404 -18.75 7.46 1.87
CA GLY A 404 -19.43 8.59 1.22
C GLY A 404 -19.39 8.52 -0.31
N PHE A 405 -18.26 8.16 -0.90
CA PHE A 405 -18.11 7.99 -2.35
C PHE A 405 -19.03 6.90 -2.91
N PHE A 406 -19.21 5.79 -2.19
CA PHE A 406 -20.02 4.68 -2.67
C PHE A 406 -21.53 4.87 -2.46
N VAL A 407 -21.93 5.74 -1.54
CA VAL A 407 -23.34 6.08 -1.28
C VAL A 407 -23.89 7.11 -2.28
N GLU A 408 -23.09 8.12 -2.68
CA GLU A 408 -23.54 9.19 -3.59
C GLU A 408 -24.12 8.70 -4.94
N PRO A 409 -23.58 7.65 -5.61
CA PRO A 409 -24.13 7.10 -6.85
C PRO A 409 -25.49 6.40 -6.71
N MET A 410 -25.87 5.95 -5.49
CA MET A 410 -27.18 5.33 -5.27
C MET A 410 -28.28 6.38 -5.08
N LEU A 411 -27.97 7.51 -4.43
CA LEU A 411 -28.94 8.58 -4.21
C LEU A 411 -29.27 9.36 -5.48
N SER A 412 -28.32 9.51 -6.41
CA SER A 412 -28.58 10.14 -7.71
C SER A 412 -29.54 9.32 -8.58
N ARG A 413 -29.48 7.99 -8.51
CA ARG A 413 -30.40 7.10 -9.26
C ARG A 413 -31.83 7.09 -8.71
N LEU A 414 -32.00 7.32 -7.41
CA LEU A 414 -33.32 7.40 -6.78
C LEU A 414 -34.02 8.74 -7.02
N ARG A 415 -33.27 9.84 -7.21
CA ARG A 415 -33.85 11.15 -7.56
C ARG A 415 -34.38 11.21 -8.99
N ASP A 416 -33.79 10.50 -9.94
CA ASP A 416 -34.28 10.45 -11.33
C ASP A 416 -35.56 9.61 -11.50
N SER A 417 -35.88 8.74 -10.55
CA SER A 417 -37.12 7.94 -10.55
C SER A 417 -38.33 8.64 -9.94
N SER A 418 -38.16 9.83 -9.33
CA SER A 418 -39.25 10.55 -8.64
C SER A 418 -39.76 11.79 -9.40
N SER A 419 -39.27 12.05 -10.60
CA SER A 419 -39.73 13.16 -11.46
C SER A 419 -40.54 12.69 -12.69
N ARG A 420 -41.12 11.48 -12.63
CA ARG A 420 -42.13 11.01 -13.59
C ARG A 420 -43.28 10.34 -12.86
N LEU A 421 -44.16 11.16 -12.29
CA LEU A 421 -45.57 10.84 -12.08
C LEU A 421 -46.38 12.12 -12.33
#